data_AF-A0A7T8HMI7-F1
#
_entry.id   AF-A0A7T8HMI7-F1
#
_cell.length_a   1.000
_cell.length_b   1.000
_cell.length_c   1.000
_cell.angle_alpha   90.00
_cell.angle_beta   90.00
_cell.angle_gamma   90.00
#
_symmetry.space_group_name_H-M   'P 1'
#
loop_
_entity.id
_entity.type
_entity.pdbx_description
1 polymer ?
#
loop_
_entity_poly.entity_id
_entity_poly.type
_entity_poly.pdbx_seq_one_letter_code
_entity_poly.pdbx_strand_id
1 'polypeptide(L)'
;AAQKESSSRPREPEVEEETPEEGVRVPRASKYDVLLKYLLIGDSYTGKTTLLNRFVDGVFVPQFNMTIGIDFKMKIIQSGRSRVKLQIW
;
A
#
# COMPACT_ATOMS: atom_id res chain seq x y z
N ALA A 1 49.49 -40.73 -43.51
CA ALA A 1 48.83 -39.87 -44.52
C ALA A 1 47.99 -38.85 -43.78
N ALA A 2 48.10 -37.59 -44.21
CA ALA A 2 47.45 -36.44 -43.61
C ALA A 2 45.92 -36.47 -43.81
N GLN A 3 45.19 -35.85 -42.88
CA GLN A 3 44.04 -35.01 -43.23
C GLN A 3 43.81 -33.94 -42.15
N LYS A 4 43.85 -32.69 -42.60
CA LYS A 4 43.51 -31.44 -41.93
C LYS A 4 41.99 -31.35 -41.71
N GLU A 5 41.60 -30.52 -40.74
CA GLU A 5 40.44 -29.60 -40.68
C GLU A 5 39.89 -29.63 -39.25
N SER A 6 39.42 -28.57 -38.60
CA SER A 6 39.36 -27.13 -38.81
C SER A 6 38.92 -26.57 -37.45
N SER A 7 39.38 -25.36 -37.11
CA SER A 7 38.88 -24.59 -35.97
C SER A 7 37.36 -24.67 -35.84
N SER A 8 36.86 -25.12 -34.69
CA SER A 8 35.53 -24.77 -34.23
C SER A 8 35.57 -24.58 -32.72
N ARG A 9 35.74 -23.31 -32.35
CA ARG A 9 35.60 -22.78 -30.99
C ARG A 9 34.24 -23.24 -30.43
N PRO A 10 34.15 -23.84 -29.23
CA PRO A 10 32.87 -24.13 -28.60
C PRO A 10 32.08 -22.83 -28.49
N ARG A 11 30.85 -22.81 -29.03
CA ARG A 11 29.94 -21.67 -28.91
C ARG A 11 29.65 -21.45 -27.43
N GLU A 12 29.97 -20.26 -26.93
CA GLU A 12 29.54 -19.82 -25.61
C GLU A 12 28.01 -19.92 -25.56
N PRO A 13 27.42 -20.40 -24.45
CA PRO A 13 25.97 -20.44 -24.32
C PRO A 13 25.46 -19.00 -24.37
N GLU A 14 24.61 -18.70 -25.36
CA GLU A 14 23.83 -17.47 -25.41
C GLU A 14 23.05 -17.36 -24.11
N VAL A 15 23.38 -16.35 -23.31
CA VAL A 15 22.56 -15.92 -22.18
C VAL A 15 21.34 -15.26 -22.81
N GLU A 16 20.26 -16.01 -22.95
CA GLU A 16 18.94 -15.43 -23.22
C GLU A 16 18.59 -14.56 -22.01
N GLU A 17 18.67 -13.24 -22.23
CA GLU A 17 18.20 -12.24 -21.28
C GLU A 17 16.67 -12.38 -21.22
N GLU A 18 16.19 -13.24 -20.31
CA GLU A 18 14.77 -13.36 -20.02
C GLU A 18 14.25 -11.99 -19.57
N THR A 19 13.42 -11.39 -20.42
CA THR A 19 12.60 -10.23 -20.09
C THR A 19 11.87 -10.48 -18.77
N PRO A 20 11.75 -9.50 -17.86
CA PRO A 20 11.02 -9.70 -16.61
C PRO A 20 9.53 -9.84 -16.91
N GLU A 21 9.10 -11.07 -17.20
CA GLU A 21 7.71 -11.50 -17.23
C GLU A 21 7.13 -11.17 -15.85
N GLU A 22 6.11 -10.31 -15.83
CA GLU A 22 5.50 -9.74 -14.63
C GLU A 22 5.29 -10.82 -13.56
N GLY A 23 6.09 -10.73 -12.50
CA GLY A 23 6.12 -11.72 -11.44
C GLY A 23 4.71 -12.00 -10.93
N VAL A 24 4.36 -13.29 -10.91
CA VAL A 24 3.26 -13.82 -10.12
C VAL A 24 3.44 -13.28 -8.71
N ARG A 25 2.68 -12.23 -8.37
CA ARG A 25 2.64 -11.70 -7.01
C ARG A 25 2.02 -12.78 -6.16
N VAL A 26 2.85 -13.58 -5.50
CA VAL A 26 2.44 -14.36 -4.33
C VAL A 26 1.66 -13.36 -3.47
N PRO A 27 0.36 -13.58 -3.19
CA PRO A 27 -0.37 -12.67 -2.35
C PRO A 27 0.33 -12.74 -0.99
N ARG A 28 1.16 -11.75 -0.67
CA ARG A 28 1.32 -11.39 0.73
C ARG A 28 -0.12 -11.18 1.17
N ALA A 29 -0.58 -11.94 2.15
CA ALA A 29 -1.90 -11.74 2.75
C ALA A 29 -1.89 -10.40 3.52
N SER A 30 -1.57 -9.31 2.82
CA SER A 30 -1.65 -7.96 3.30
C SER A 30 -3.13 -7.66 3.40
N LYS A 31 -3.56 -7.23 4.59
CA LYS A 31 -4.96 -6.89 4.83
C LYS A 31 -5.43 -5.71 3.97
N TYR A 32 -4.50 -4.96 3.37
CA TYR A 32 -4.75 -3.78 2.55
C TYR A 32 -3.67 -3.62 1.47
N ASP A 33 -4.03 -2.98 0.36
CA ASP A 33 -3.16 -2.69 -0.78
C ASP A 33 -2.47 -1.33 -0.62
N VAL A 34 -3.15 -0.37 0.00
CA VAL A 34 -2.70 1.02 0.14
C VAL A 34 -2.87 1.50 1.58
N LEU A 35 -1.90 2.28 2.07
CA LEU A 35 -1.97 2.98 3.35
C LEU A 35 -2.00 4.49 3.09
N LEU A 36 -3.04 5.17 3.58
CA LEU A 36 -3.15 6.62 3.54
C LEU A 36 -3.14 7.20 4.95
N LYS A 37 -2.47 8.34 5.08
CA LYS A 37 -2.14 9.00 6.33
C LYS A 37 -2.68 10.42 6.30
N TYR A 38 -3.62 10.74 7.19
CA TYR A 38 -4.30 12.03 7.27
C TYR A 38 -4.08 12.68 8.64
N LEU A 39 -3.98 14.00 8.66
CA LEU A 39 -3.90 14.81 9.87
C LEU A 39 -5.00 15.88 9.82
N LEU A 40 -5.86 15.93 10.83
CA LEU A 40 -6.91 16.94 10.95
C LEU A 40 -6.39 18.11 11.81
N ILE A 41 -6.23 19.26 11.17
CA ILE A 41 -5.79 20.50 11.82
C ILE A 41 -6.93 21.53 11.75
N GLY A 42 -7.08 22.30 12.82
CA GLY A 42 -8.04 23.39 12.91
C GLY A 42 -8.23 23.84 14.36
N ASP A 43 -8.91 24.96 14.55
CA ASP A 43 -9.12 25.54 15.88
C ASP A 43 -9.87 24.59 16.81
N SER A 44 -9.72 24.80 18.12
CA SER A 44 -10.53 24.10 19.11
C SER A 44 -12.02 24.31 18.82
N TYR A 45 -12.86 23.32 19.15
CA TYR A 45 -14.32 23.39 18.95
C TYR A 45 -14.84 23.39 17.51
N THR A 46 -13.98 23.28 16.49
CA THR A 46 -14.38 23.15 15.07
C THR A 46 -15.01 21.80 14.69
N GLY A 47 -15.10 20.85 15.63
CA GLY A 47 -15.75 19.56 15.40
C GLY A 47 -14.86 18.47 14.79
N LYS A 48 -13.53 18.61 14.82
CA LYS A 48 -12.58 17.60 14.29
C LYS A 48 -12.83 16.19 14.83
N THR A 49 -12.90 16.03 16.15
CA THR A 49 -13.18 14.74 16.80
C THR A 49 -14.58 14.21 16.47
N THR A 50 -15.59 15.09 16.39
CA THR A 50 -16.95 14.70 16.01
C THR A 50 -17.01 14.18 14.57
N LEU A 51 -16.33 14.87 13.65
CA LEU A 51 -16.21 14.44 12.25
C LEU A 51 -15.49 13.10 12.15
N LEU A 52 -14.39 12.94 12.87
CA LEU A 52 -13.60 11.72 12.88
C LEU A 52 -14.42 10.52 13.39
N ASN A 53 -15.08 10.66 14.53
CA ASN A 53 -15.94 9.62 15.10
C ASN A 53 -17.12 9.27 14.17
N ARG A 54 -17.73 10.28 13.54
CA ARG A 54 -18.82 10.03 12.59
C ARG A 54 -18.34 9.31 11.33
N PHE A 55 -17.16 9.66 10.82
CA PHE A 55 -16.59 9.01 9.64
C PHE A 55 -16.15 7.56 9.92
N VAL A 56 -15.51 7.32 11.06
CA VAL A 56 -14.94 6.01 11.37
C VAL A 56 -15.98 5.07 11.98
N ASP A 57 -16.61 5.50 13.08
CA ASP A 57 -17.48 4.67 13.91
C ASP A 57 -18.96 4.83 13.54
N GLY A 58 -19.32 5.82 12.72
CA GLY A 58 -20.72 6.12 12.37
C GLY A 58 -21.51 6.75 13.51
N VAL A 59 -20.89 7.00 14.66
CA VAL A 59 -21.56 7.56 15.85
C VAL A 59 -21.46 9.08 15.85
N PHE A 60 -22.56 9.73 16.24
CA PHE A 60 -22.56 11.16 16.57
C PHE A 60 -22.77 11.33 18.07
N VAL A 61 -21.78 11.90 18.75
CA VAL A 61 -21.88 12.25 20.16
C VAL A 61 -22.15 13.76 20.26
N PRO A 62 -23.34 14.18 20.72
CA PRO A 62 -23.70 15.59 20.81
C PRO A 62 -22.95 16.34 21.93
N GLN A 63 -22.42 15.62 22.93
CA GLN A 63 -21.56 16.22 23.94
C GLN A 63 -20.21 16.57 23.35
N PHE A 64 -19.88 17.87 23.38
CA PHE A 64 -18.58 18.34 22.98
C PHE A 64 -17.63 18.33 24.18
N ASN A 65 -16.64 17.45 24.15
CA ASN A 65 -15.48 17.51 25.04
C ASN A 65 -14.28 17.97 24.22
N MET A 66 -13.48 18.90 24.75
CA MET A 66 -12.20 19.26 24.14
C MET A 66 -11.34 18.01 24.04
N THR A 67 -10.75 17.79 22.86
CA THR A 67 -9.79 16.71 22.65
C THR A 67 -8.57 16.97 23.53
N ILE A 68 -8.28 16.06 24.46
CA ILE A 68 -7.04 16.09 25.22
C ILE A 68 -6.00 15.33 24.39
N GLY A 69 -5.07 16.05 23.77
CA GLY A 69 -4.01 15.46 22.94
C GLY A 69 -4.43 15.20 21.49
N ILE A 70 -3.96 14.08 20.92
CA ILE A 70 -4.18 13.67 19.52
C ILE A 70 -5.11 12.45 19.52
N ASP A 71 -6.16 12.48 18.70
CA ASP A 71 -7.08 11.36 18.50
C ASP A 71 -6.59 10.53 17.31
N PHE A 72 -6.51 9.21 17.47
CA PHE A 72 -6.08 8.32 16.40
C PHE A 72 -7.15 7.31 16.07
N LYS A 73 -7.61 7.34 14.81
CA LYS A 73 -8.54 6.34 14.28
C LYS A 73 -7.99 5.69 13.02
N MET A 74 -8.39 4.44 12.82
CA MET A 74 -8.08 3.70 11.61
C MET A 74 -9.31 3.03 11.03
N LYS A 75 -9.41 3.02 9.71
CA LYS A 75 -10.49 2.36 8.98
C LYS A 75 -9.95 1.72 7.71
N ILE A 76 -10.33 0.48 7.44
CA ILE A 76 -10.08 -0.13 6.13
C ILE A 76 -11.36 0.05 5.31
N ILE A 77 -11.22 0.66 4.14
CA ILE A 77 -12.31 0.85 3.18
C ILE A 77 -11.98 0.09 1.90
N GLN A 78 -13.03 -0.38 1.21
CA GLN A 78 -12.89 -0.94 -0.13
C GLN A 78 -13.07 0.21 -1.14
N SER A 79 -12.04 0.49 -1.93
CA SER A 79 -12.08 1.48 -3.00
C SER A 79 -11.83 0.77 -4.33
N GLY A 80 -12.91 0.46 -5.06
CA GLY A 80 -12.84 -0.35 -6.27
C GLY A 80 -12.31 -1.76 -5.96
N ARG A 81 -11.20 -2.14 -6.62
CA ARG A 81 -10.54 -3.43 -6.40
C ARG A 81 -9.52 -3.42 -5.26
N SER A 82 -9.20 -2.26 -4.70
CA SER A 82 -8.16 -2.12 -3.68
C SER A 82 -8.74 -1.87 -2.30
N ARG A 83 -8.16 -2.52 -1.29
CA ARG A 83 -8.39 -2.26 0.13
C ARG A 83 -7.46 -1.16 0.59
N VAL A 84 -8.03 -0.05 1.04
CA VAL A 84 -7.27 1.11 1.51
C VAL A 84 -7.38 1.20 3.03
N LYS A 85 -6.25 1.19 3.72
CA LYS A 85 -6.17 1.48 5.15
C LYS A 85 -5.98 2.98 5.33
N LEU A 86 -6.93 3.62 5.99
CA LEU A 86 -6.88 5.01 6.41
C LEU A 86 -6.36 5.07 7.85
N GLN A 87 -5.35 5.89 8.08
CA GLN A 87 -4.86 6.30 9.39
C GLN A 87 -5.09 7.79 9.51
N ILE A 88 -5.80 8.20 10.55
CA ILE A 88 -6.21 9.58 10.74
C ILE A 88 -5.79 10.01 12.15
N TRP A 89 -5.01 11.09 12.21
CA TRP A 89 -4.56 11.79 13.42
C TRP A 89 -5.23 13.16 13.55
#